data_AF-A0A357CID6-F1
#
_entry.id   AF-A0A357CID6-F1
#
_cell.length_a   1.000
_cell.length_b   1.000
_cell.length_c   1.000
_cell.angle_alpha   90.00
_cell.angle_beta   90.00
_cell.angle_gamma   90.00
#
_symmetry.space_group_name_H-M   'P 1'
#
loop_
_entity.id
_entity.type
_entity.pdbx_description
1 polymer ?
#
loop_
_entity_poly.entity_id
_entity_poly.type
_entity_poly.pdbx_seq_one_letter_code
_entity_poly.pdbx_strand_id
1 'polypeptide(L)'
;AHRADVILPGAAYTEKDGTYVNTEGRTQMTSRAVFPPGDAREDWTILRALSGVLGRPLPFDTAQQLRAKMFEAHPHLALLDLIDPADASAIERVAKQPTKAGRERFGRAVEDFYLTNPIA
;
A
#
# COMPACT_ATOMS: atom_id res chain seq x y z
N ALA A 1 -5.12 10.97 -13.32
CA ALA A 1 -6.38 11.72 -13.22
C ALA A 1 -7.05 11.97 -14.57
N HIS A 2 -6.31 12.39 -15.62
CA HIS A 2 -6.89 12.81 -16.91
C HIS A 2 -7.72 11.78 -17.69
N ARG A 3 -7.66 10.49 -17.34
CA ARG A 3 -8.47 9.42 -17.95
C ARG A 3 -9.63 8.95 -17.07
N ALA A 4 -9.79 9.51 -15.88
CA ALA A 4 -10.81 9.06 -14.95
C ALA A 4 -12.15 9.74 -15.24
N ASP A 5 -13.24 8.97 -15.24
CA ASP A 5 -14.61 9.53 -15.28
C ASP A 5 -15.00 10.17 -13.94
N VAL A 6 -14.47 9.63 -12.84
CA VAL A 6 -14.70 10.11 -11.48
C VAL A 6 -13.38 10.19 -10.73
N ILE A 7 -13.17 11.28 -10.00
CA ILE A 7 -12.00 11.51 -9.17
C ILE A 7 -12.46 11.63 -7.71
N LEU A 8 -11.87 10.82 -6.84
CA LEU A 8 -12.05 10.89 -5.39
C LEU A 8 -10.71 11.36 -4.77
N PRO A 9 -10.66 12.56 -4.17
CA PRO A 9 -9.41 13.11 -3.65
C PRO A 9 -8.97 12.39 -2.35
N GLY A 10 -7.84 11.71 -2.43
CA GLY A 10 -7.19 11.03 -1.30
C GLY A 10 -6.17 11.90 -0.57
N ALA A 11 -5.67 11.40 0.56
CA ALA A 11 -4.68 12.08 1.40
C ALA A 11 -3.24 11.71 0.98
N ALA A 12 -2.32 12.68 0.97
CA ALA A 12 -0.89 12.44 0.77
C ALA A 12 -0.27 11.67 1.96
N TYR A 13 0.98 11.21 1.82
CA TYR A 13 1.66 10.45 2.88
C TYR A 13 1.89 11.26 4.17
N THR A 14 2.01 12.58 4.07
CA THR A 14 2.11 13.52 5.21
C THR A 14 0.76 13.80 5.87
N GLU A 15 -0.34 13.38 5.26
CA GLU A 15 -1.71 13.76 5.62
C GLU A 15 -2.50 12.61 6.26
N LYS A 16 -1.85 11.47 6.51
CA LYS A 16 -2.50 10.25 7.04
C LYS A 16 -1.57 9.39 7.89
N ASP A 17 -2.19 8.61 8.77
CA ASP A 17 -1.52 7.57 9.54
C ASP A 17 -1.51 6.25 8.74
N GLY A 18 -0.49 6.06 7.92
CA GLY A 18 -0.34 4.90 7.04
C GLY A 18 0.64 3.86 7.58
N THR A 19 0.38 2.59 7.28
CA THR A 19 1.33 1.49 7.49
C THR A 19 2.04 1.18 6.16
N TYR A 20 3.36 1.29 6.15
CA TYR A 20 4.21 1.04 4.97
C TYR A 20 5.19 -0.08 5.28
N VAL A 21 5.56 -0.87 4.26
CA VAL A 21 6.59 -1.91 4.38
C VAL A 21 7.70 -1.58 3.40
N ASN A 22 8.94 -1.53 3.88
CA ASN A 22 10.10 -1.26 3.04
C ASN A 22 10.63 -2.56 2.37
N THR A 23 11.69 -2.44 1.56
CA THR A 23 12.22 -3.58 0.77
C THR A 23 12.89 -4.68 1.59
N GLU A 24 13.28 -4.41 2.84
CA GLU A 24 13.79 -5.43 3.78
C GLU A 24 12.68 -6.11 4.58
N GLY A 25 11.41 -5.73 4.35
CA GLY A 25 10.24 -6.31 5.02
C GLY A 25 9.89 -5.65 6.36
N ARG A 26 10.51 -4.53 6.71
CA ARG A 26 10.21 -3.80 7.95
C ARG A 26 8.91 -3.04 7.81
N THR A 27 7.98 -3.27 8.73
CA THR A 27 6.74 -2.51 8.81
C THR A 27 6.95 -1.23 9.60
N GLN A 28 6.54 -0.09 9.04
CA GLN A 28 6.67 1.24 9.64
C GLN A 28 5.33 1.96 9.60
N MET A 29 5.10 2.87 10.55
CA MET A 29 3.88 3.67 10.61
C MET A 29 4.20 5.16 10.52
N THR A 30 3.49 5.87 9.64
CA THR A 30 3.56 7.34 9.59
C THR A 30 2.61 7.94 10.60
N SER A 31 2.92 9.17 11.01
CA SER A 31 2.00 10.03 11.74
C SER A 31 1.59 11.19 10.85
N ARG A 32 0.31 11.53 10.85
CA ARG A 32 -0.22 12.68 10.13
C ARG A 32 0.42 13.97 10.64
N ALA A 33 1.05 14.70 9.73
CA ALA A 33 1.66 16.00 10.00
C ALA A 33 0.68 17.16 9.77
N VAL A 34 -0.13 17.07 8.72
CA VAL A 34 -1.13 18.08 8.35
C VAL A 34 -2.44 17.41 7.92
N PHE A 35 -3.55 18.14 7.89
CA PHE A 35 -4.81 17.59 7.39
C PHE A 35 -4.83 17.59 5.85
N PRO A 36 -5.54 16.63 5.22
CA PRO A 36 -5.75 16.65 3.78
C PRO A 36 -6.41 17.97 3.33
N PRO A 37 -5.97 18.57 2.20
CA PRO A 37 -6.49 19.85 1.75
C PRO A 37 -7.93 19.75 1.23
N GLY A 38 -8.73 20.78 1.51
CA GLY A 38 -10.10 20.90 1.01
C GLY A 38 -10.97 19.70 1.41
N ASP A 39 -11.57 19.05 0.41
CA ASP A 39 -12.45 17.88 0.60
C ASP A 39 -11.75 16.54 0.47
N ALA A 40 -10.41 16.52 0.43
CA ALA A 40 -9.66 15.28 0.49
C ALA A 40 -9.94 14.52 1.80
N ARG A 41 -9.88 13.19 1.72
CA ARG A 41 -10.11 12.29 2.86
C ARG A 41 -9.03 11.20 2.88
N GLU A 42 -8.82 10.57 4.03
CA GLU A 42 -7.94 9.40 4.10
C GLU A 42 -8.47 8.28 3.20
N ASP A 43 -7.58 7.64 2.44
CA ASP A 43 -7.97 6.72 1.36
C ASP A 43 -8.91 5.59 1.82
N TRP A 44 -8.65 5.05 3.02
CA TRP A 44 -9.48 3.97 3.57
C TRP A 44 -10.91 4.42 3.88
N THR A 45 -11.10 5.68 4.29
CA THR A 45 -12.43 6.23 4.59
C THR A 45 -13.26 6.39 3.31
N ILE A 46 -12.60 6.75 2.19
CA ILE A 46 -13.22 6.84 0.87
C ILE A 46 -13.75 5.47 0.45
N LEU A 47 -12.90 4.44 0.55
CA LEU A 47 -13.28 3.07 0.21
C LEU A 47 -14.37 2.53 1.16
N ARG A 48 -14.27 2.84 2.45
CA ARG A 48 -15.29 2.47 3.44
C ARG A 48 -16.64 3.11 3.15
N ALA A 49 -16.67 4.40 2.81
CA ALA A 49 -17.91 5.10 2.44
C ALA A 49 -18.48 4.55 1.13
N LEU A 50 -17.66 4.38 0.10
CA LEU A 50 -18.06 3.82 -1.19
C LEU A 50 -18.65 2.41 -1.03
N SER A 51 -18.07 1.58 -0.17
CA SER A 51 -18.59 0.24 0.12
C SER A 51 -20.04 0.27 0.64
N GLY A 52 -20.39 1.28 1.45
CA GLY A 52 -21.76 1.49 1.91
C GLY A 52 -22.71 1.91 0.79
N VAL A 53 -22.27 2.85 -0.06
CA VAL A 53 -23.05 3.30 -1.24
C VAL A 53 -23.34 2.13 -2.20
N LEU A 54 -22.41 1.19 -2.35
CA LEU A 54 -22.57 0.00 -3.16
C LEU A 54 -23.38 -1.12 -2.49
N GLY A 55 -23.89 -0.91 -1.26
CA GLY A 55 -24.65 -1.90 -0.51
C GLY A 55 -23.81 -3.07 0.02
N ARG A 56 -22.48 -2.91 0.10
CA ARG A 56 -21.53 -3.92 0.60
C ARG A 56 -20.58 -3.33 1.64
N PRO A 57 -21.08 -2.86 2.78
CA PRO A 57 -20.28 -2.13 3.76
C PRO A 57 -19.13 -2.99 4.28
N LEU A 58 -17.92 -2.42 4.25
CA LEU A 58 -16.74 -3.07 4.85
C LEU A 58 -16.89 -3.14 6.39
N PRO A 59 -16.39 -4.22 7.03
CA PRO A 59 -16.65 -4.51 8.43
C PRO A 59 -15.72 -3.76 9.41
N PHE A 60 -15.53 -2.45 9.20
CA PHE A 60 -14.74 -1.58 10.08
C PHE A 60 -15.16 -0.13 9.89
N ASP A 61 -15.15 0.67 10.96
CA ASP A 61 -15.52 2.08 10.96
C ASP A 61 -14.40 2.99 11.47
N THR A 62 -13.32 2.41 12.02
CA THR A 62 -12.16 3.14 12.53
C THR A 62 -10.85 2.61 11.95
N ALA A 63 -9.82 3.46 11.92
CA ALA A 63 -8.47 3.06 11.50
C ALA A 63 -7.92 1.91 12.35
N GLN A 64 -8.24 1.87 13.65
CA GLN A 64 -7.83 0.80 14.56
C GLN A 64 -8.48 -0.53 14.19
N GLN A 65 -9.76 -0.55 13.84
CA GLN A 65 -10.45 -1.77 13.39
C GLN A 65 -9.91 -2.25 12.04
N LEU A 66 -9.64 -1.33 11.11
CA LEU A 66 -8.98 -1.65 9.85
C LEU A 66 -7.60 -2.30 10.10
N ARG A 67 -6.76 -1.69 10.94
CA ARG A 67 -5.44 -2.25 11.28
C ARG A 67 -5.56 -3.60 11.96
N ALA A 68 -6.48 -3.77 12.90
CA ALA A 68 -6.71 -5.06 13.55
C ALA A 68 -7.01 -6.17 12.53
N LYS A 69 -7.85 -5.87 11.52
CA LYS A 69 -8.13 -6.80 10.42
C LYS A 69 -6.93 -7.04 9.50
N MET A 70 -6.14 -6.01 9.22
CA MET A 70 -4.89 -6.17 8.46
C MET A 70 -3.90 -7.06 9.20
N PHE A 71 -3.76 -6.89 10.52
CA PHE A 71 -2.85 -7.67 11.36
C PHE A 71 -3.34 -9.10 11.55
N GLU A 72 -4.66 -9.32 11.65
CA GLU A 72 -5.25 -10.65 11.65
C GLU A 72 -4.96 -11.40 10.35
N ALA A 73 -5.14 -10.75 9.20
CA ALA A 73 -4.87 -11.35 7.90
C ALA A 73 -3.36 -11.54 7.63
N HIS A 74 -2.54 -10.61 8.11
CA HIS A 74 -1.10 -10.55 7.85
C HIS A 74 -0.34 -10.13 9.13
N PRO A 75 0.00 -11.08 10.02
CA PRO A 75 0.60 -10.78 11.33
C PRO A 75 1.91 -9.98 11.29
N HIS A 76 2.72 -10.14 10.25
CA HIS A 76 3.98 -9.40 10.08
C HIS A 76 3.77 -7.87 10.02
N LEU A 77 2.58 -7.40 9.62
CA LEU A 77 2.25 -5.98 9.60
C LEU A 77 2.12 -5.39 11.03
N ALA A 78 1.92 -6.23 12.05
CA ALA A 78 1.88 -5.79 13.45
C ALA A 78 3.28 -5.63 14.07
N LEU A 79 4.32 -6.19 13.43
CA LEU A 79 5.70 -6.17 13.92
C LEU A 79 6.37 -4.84 13.54
N LEU A 80 5.90 -3.76 14.16
CA LEU A 80 6.37 -2.40 13.88
C LEU A 80 7.87 -2.27 14.18
N ASP A 81 8.59 -1.70 13.22
CA ASP A 81 10.03 -1.45 13.23
C ASP A 81 10.90 -2.70 13.39
N LEU A 82 10.34 -3.90 13.18
CA LEU A 82 11.04 -5.17 13.19
C LEU A 82 11.11 -5.79 11.78
N ILE A 83 12.14 -6.60 11.54
CA ILE A 83 12.23 -7.46 10.35
C ILE A 83 11.86 -8.87 10.79
N ASP A 84 10.83 -9.43 10.18
CA ASP A 84 10.46 -10.84 10.32
C ASP A 84 11.23 -11.68 9.29
N PRO A 85 12.13 -12.60 9.70
CA PRO A 85 12.91 -13.39 8.76
C PRO A 85 12.03 -14.25 7.86
N ALA A 86 12.16 -14.04 6.55
CA ALA A 86 11.44 -14.85 5.57
C ALA A 86 12.03 -16.26 5.44
N ASP A 87 11.18 -17.23 5.12
CA ASP A 87 11.59 -18.60 4.81
C ASP A 87 12.36 -18.64 3.46
N ALA A 88 13.65 -18.98 3.53
CA ALA A 88 14.52 -19.11 2.37
C ALA A 88 14.03 -20.16 1.35
N SER A 89 13.25 -21.16 1.78
CA SER A 89 12.65 -22.16 0.88
C SER A 89 11.71 -21.54 -0.17
N ALA A 90 11.18 -20.33 0.09
CA ALA A 90 10.39 -19.59 -0.88
C ALA A 90 11.15 -19.33 -2.19
N ILE A 91 12.46 -19.05 -2.11
CA ILE A 91 13.31 -18.83 -3.28
C ILE A 91 13.40 -20.12 -4.11
N GLU A 92 13.60 -21.26 -3.45
CA GLU A 92 13.64 -22.55 -4.13
C GLU A 92 12.31 -22.91 -4.80
N ARG A 93 11.18 -22.59 -4.15
CA ARG A 93 9.85 -22.78 -4.74
C ARG A 93 9.66 -21.96 -6.00
N VAL A 94 10.07 -20.69 -5.98
CA VAL A 94 10.02 -19.81 -7.17
C VAL A 94 10.95 -20.33 -8.26
N ALA A 95 12.18 -20.74 -7.93
CA ALA A 95 13.15 -21.25 -8.89
C ALA A 95 12.70 -22.51 -9.63
N LYS A 96 11.83 -23.33 -9.01
CA LYS A 96 11.27 -24.55 -9.61
C LYS A 96 10.10 -24.30 -10.56
N GLN A 97 9.58 -23.07 -10.62
CA GLN A 97 8.45 -22.77 -11.51
C GLN A 97 8.89 -22.79 -12.98
N PRO A 98 8.11 -23.42 -13.89
CA PRO A 98 8.42 -23.43 -15.29
C PRO A 98 8.38 -21.98 -15.82
N THR A 99 9.50 -21.52 -16.37
CA THR A 99 9.62 -20.18 -16.95
C THR A 99 10.24 -20.25 -18.32
N LYS A 100 9.82 -19.35 -19.21
CA LYS A 100 10.41 -19.15 -20.53
C LYS A 100 11.13 -17.81 -20.50
N ALA A 101 12.46 -17.85 -20.59
CA ALA A 101 13.25 -16.62 -20.69
C ALA A 101 12.92 -15.88 -22.00
N GLY A 102 12.66 -14.57 -21.87
CA GLY A 102 12.62 -13.65 -23.00
C GLY A 102 14.00 -13.46 -23.62
N ARG A 103 14.03 -12.88 -24.84
CA ARG A 103 15.29 -12.46 -25.48
C ARG A 103 15.63 -10.99 -25.22
N GLU A 104 14.75 -10.27 -24.52
CA GLU A 104 15.01 -8.90 -24.11
C GLU A 104 16.19 -8.80 -23.15
N ARG A 105 16.95 -7.71 -23.30
CA ARG A 105 17.99 -7.33 -22.35
C ARG A 105 17.36 -6.63 -21.16
N PHE A 106 17.96 -6.76 -19.98
CA PHE A 106 17.61 -5.91 -18.84
C PHE A 106 17.79 -4.43 -19.22
N GLY A 107 16.76 -3.65 -18.96
CA GLY A 107 16.73 -2.20 -19.19
C GLY A 107 16.73 -1.41 -17.88
N ARG A 108 16.66 -0.09 -18.00
CA ARG A 108 16.46 0.79 -16.85
C ARG A 108 15.01 0.65 -16.38
N ALA A 109 14.82 0.25 -15.12
CA ALA A 109 13.50 0.22 -14.51
C ALA A 109 12.98 1.63 -14.16
N VAL A 110 13.90 2.58 -13.95
CA VAL A 110 13.62 3.98 -13.68
C VAL A 110 14.42 4.81 -14.68
N GLU A 111 13.72 5.54 -15.55
CA GLU A 111 14.35 6.38 -16.59
C GLU A 111 14.82 7.73 -16.03
N ASP A 112 13.99 8.33 -15.18
CA ASP A 112 14.28 9.58 -14.46
C ASP A 112 14.05 9.36 -12.97
N PHE A 113 15.12 9.47 -12.18
CA PHE A 113 15.07 9.32 -10.73
C PHE A 113 14.26 10.43 -10.06
N TYR A 114 14.21 11.63 -10.66
CA TYR A 114 13.55 12.78 -10.08
C TYR A 114 12.03 12.77 -10.33
N LEU A 115 11.55 12.02 -11.32
CA LEU A 115 10.13 11.97 -11.71
C LEU A 115 9.57 10.55 -11.61
N THR A 116 9.68 9.94 -10.43
CA THR A 116 9.29 8.54 -10.18
C THR A 116 7.86 8.37 -9.69
N ASN A 117 7.24 9.44 -9.18
CA ASN A 117 5.92 9.38 -8.57
C ASN A 117 5.18 10.73 -8.69
N PRO A 118 3.86 10.79 -8.43
CA PRO A 118 3.07 12.01 -8.62
C PRO A 118 3.37 13.18 -7.67
N ILE A 119 4.23 13.01 -6.66
CA ILE A 119 4.63 14.07 -5.72
C ILE A 119 5.92 14.76 -6.19
N ALA A 120 6.79 14.02 -6.88
CA ALA A 120 8.14 14.44 -7.26
C ALA A 120 8.17 15.41 -8.45
#